data_AF-A0AAE0W3M7-F1
#
_entry.id   AF-A0AAE0W3M7-F1
#
_cell.length_a   1.000
_cell.length_b   1.000
_cell.length_c   1.000
_cell.angle_alpha   90.00
_cell.angle_beta   90.00
_cell.angle_gamma   90.00
#
_symmetry.space_group_name_H-M   'P 1'
#
loop_
_entity.id
_entity.type
_entity.pdbx_description
1 polymer ?
#
loop_
_entity_poly.entity_id
_entity_poly.type
_entity_poly.pdbx_seq_one_letter_code
_entity_poly.pdbx_strand_id
1 'polypeptide(L)'
;MSVIASTNNWYCYRRCPSSSSDLSKLLSTNERAGLLEQFQKCDINKDKAVTFDEYLKFKYRIADEEGEELYPEDEHVFRMIFRHMDLDGDGTLDGWEFINHEAKMILAKREKVSDTV
;
A
#
# COMPACT_ATOMS: atom_id res chain seq x y z
N MET A 1 2.05 30.69 8.04
CA MET A 1 2.62 29.96 6.90
C MET A 1 2.37 28.48 7.13
N SER A 2 1.34 27.92 6.51
CA SER A 2 1.13 26.46 6.46
C SER A 2 0.44 26.18 5.14
N VAL A 3 1.24 25.77 4.16
CA VAL A 3 0.72 25.31 2.87
C VAL A 3 0.27 23.86 3.05
N ILE A 4 -1.04 23.70 3.21
CA ILE A 4 -1.79 22.46 3.01
C ILE A 4 -1.26 21.73 1.76
N ALA A 5 -0.62 20.58 1.98
CA ALA A 5 -0.20 19.68 0.93
C ALA A 5 -1.46 19.10 0.27
N SER A 6 -1.83 19.66 -0.88
CA SER A 6 -2.87 19.16 -1.76
C SER A 6 -2.48 17.78 -2.30
N THR A 7 -2.95 16.71 -1.67
CA THR A 7 -2.90 15.34 -2.23
C THR A 7 -4.30 14.82 -2.57
N ASN A 8 -5.19 15.70 -3.01
CA ASN A 8 -6.52 15.33 -3.54
C ASN A 8 -6.48 14.96 -5.03
N ASN A 9 -5.60 14.05 -5.45
CA ASN A 9 -5.73 13.45 -6.79
C ASN A 9 -5.05 12.07 -6.93
N TRP A 10 -5.56 11.07 -6.20
CA TRP A 10 -5.23 9.66 -6.47
C TRP A 10 -6.45 8.75 -6.67
N TYR A 11 -7.67 9.29 -6.58
CA TYR A 11 -8.91 8.51 -6.66
C TYR A 11 -9.26 7.96 -8.06
N CYS A 12 -8.39 8.13 -9.07
CA CYS A 12 -8.72 7.87 -10.48
C CYS A 12 -8.30 6.50 -11.02
N TYR A 13 -7.72 5.59 -10.23
CA TYR A 13 -7.56 4.18 -10.65
C TYR A 13 -8.82 3.32 -10.39
N ARG A 14 -9.97 3.99 -10.25
CA ARG A 14 -11.31 3.50 -9.86
C ARG A 14 -11.98 2.56 -10.86
N ARG A 15 -11.31 2.10 -11.92
CA ARG A 15 -11.97 1.30 -12.96
C ARG A 15 -11.04 0.38 -13.75
N CYS A 16 -10.39 -0.57 -13.07
CA CYS A 16 -10.07 -1.85 -13.70
C CYS A 16 -10.94 -2.92 -13.07
N PRO A 17 -12.12 -3.20 -13.64
CA PRO A 17 -12.93 -4.31 -13.21
C PRO A 17 -12.28 -5.60 -13.73
N SER A 18 -12.04 -6.53 -12.81
CA SER A 18 -11.86 -7.96 -13.06
C SER A 18 -10.70 -8.42 -13.96
N SER A 19 -9.89 -9.31 -13.38
CA SER A 19 -9.17 -10.41 -14.04
C SER A 19 -7.74 -10.14 -14.54
N SER A 20 -6.80 -10.80 -13.85
CA SER A 20 -5.70 -11.57 -14.47
C SER A 20 -4.36 -10.89 -14.80
N SER A 21 -4.04 -9.72 -14.24
CA SER A 21 -2.70 -9.14 -14.41
C SER A 21 -2.05 -8.90 -13.06
N ASP A 22 -1.32 -9.90 -12.57
CA ASP A 22 -0.42 -9.80 -11.43
C ASP A 22 0.58 -8.66 -11.68
N LEU A 23 0.33 -7.48 -11.11
CA LEU A 23 1.13 -6.27 -11.35
C LEU A 23 2.56 -6.43 -10.81
N SER A 24 2.77 -7.38 -9.89
CA SER A 24 4.11 -7.77 -9.45
C SER A 24 4.99 -8.22 -10.62
N LYS A 25 4.42 -8.69 -11.74
CA LYS A 25 5.18 -9.09 -12.94
C LYS A 25 5.72 -7.91 -13.74
N LEU A 26 5.17 -6.70 -13.52
CA LEU A 26 5.64 -5.47 -14.16
C LEU A 26 6.80 -4.80 -13.39
N LEU A 27 7.06 -5.27 -12.18
CA LEU A 27 8.17 -4.82 -11.35
C LEU A 27 9.44 -5.60 -11.66
N SER A 28 10.59 -4.96 -11.46
CA SER A 28 11.89 -5.64 -11.51
C SER A 28 11.98 -6.69 -10.40
N THR A 29 12.80 -7.72 -10.60
CA THR A 29 13.04 -8.77 -9.59
C THR A 29 13.44 -8.20 -8.23
N ASN A 30 14.24 -7.13 -8.22
CA ASN A 30 14.68 -6.45 -7.00
C ASN A 30 13.53 -5.74 -6.28
N GLU A 31 12.62 -5.09 -7.02
CA GLU A 31 11.47 -4.39 -6.43
C GLU A 31 10.46 -5.38 -5.86
N ARG A 32 10.19 -6.48 -6.59
CA ARG A 32 9.37 -7.58 -6.07
C ARG A 32 9.95 -8.18 -4.79
N ALA A 33 11.28 -8.36 -4.73
CA ALA A 33 11.94 -8.91 -3.55
C ALA A 33 11.80 -7.96 -2.35
N GLY A 34 11.95 -6.65 -2.57
CA GLY A 34 11.72 -5.64 -1.53
C GLY A 34 10.27 -5.63 -1.02
N LEU A 35 9.29 -5.75 -1.92
CA LEU A 35 7.88 -5.85 -1.53
C LEU A 35 7.59 -7.10 -0.71
N LEU A 36 8.18 -8.24 -1.08
CA LEU A 36 8.03 -9.48 -0.34
C LEU A 36 8.66 -9.37 1.07
N GLU A 37 9.81 -8.69 1.18
CA GLU A 37 10.42 -8.42 2.49
C GLU A 37 9.55 -7.49 3.34
N GLN A 38 8.96 -6.45 2.75
CA GLN A 38 8.01 -5.57 3.44
C GLN A 38 6.77 -6.34 3.91
N PHE A 39 6.22 -7.20 3.06
CA PHE A 39 5.11 -8.07 3.43
C PHE A 39 5.46 -8.94 4.64
N GLN A 40 6.63 -9.60 4.62
CA GLN A 40 7.11 -10.41 5.75
C GLN A 40 7.37 -9.61 7.02
N LYS A 41 7.70 -8.32 6.90
CA LYS A 41 7.87 -7.41 8.04
C LYS A 41 6.54 -6.93 8.62
N CYS A 42 5.48 -6.94 7.82
CA CYS A 42 4.12 -6.57 8.19
C CYS A 42 3.35 -7.76 8.78
N ASP A 43 3.56 -8.95 8.22
CA ASP A 43 3.04 -10.24 8.69
C ASP A 43 3.77 -10.70 9.97
N ILE A 44 3.33 -10.16 11.12
CA ILE A 44 3.95 -10.40 12.44
C ILE A 44 3.74 -11.86 12.86
N ASN A 45 2.55 -12.39 12.64
CA ASN A 45 2.16 -13.74 13.07
C ASN A 45 2.60 -14.84 12.08
N LYS A 46 3.05 -14.46 10.87
CA LYS A 46 3.50 -15.35 9.78
C LYS A 46 2.43 -16.30 9.27
N ASP A 47 1.16 -15.89 9.34
CA ASP A 47 0.03 -16.66 8.83
C ASP A 47 -0.24 -16.41 7.34
N LYS A 48 0.57 -15.56 6.69
CA LYS A 48 0.46 -15.13 5.29
C LYS A 48 -0.76 -14.26 4.99
N ALA A 49 -1.39 -13.70 6.02
CA ALA A 49 -2.45 -12.73 5.94
C ALA A 49 -2.10 -11.54 6.84
N VAL A 50 -2.33 -10.33 6.36
CA VAL A 50 -2.10 -9.12 7.16
C VAL A 50 -3.45 -8.60 7.63
N THR A 51 -3.69 -8.70 8.92
CA THR A 51 -4.88 -8.10 9.54
C THR A 51 -4.76 -6.59 9.63
N PHE A 52 -5.89 -5.88 9.82
CA PHE A 52 -5.86 -4.43 9.99
C PHE A 52 -4.99 -3.97 11.17
N ASP A 53 -5.02 -4.70 12.29
CA ASP A 53 -4.17 -4.43 13.45
C ASP A 53 -2.67 -4.58 13.15
N GLU A 54 -2.29 -5.59 12.37
CA GLU A 54 -0.91 -5.79 11.94
C GLU A 54 -0.47 -4.70 10.97
N TYR A 55 -1.34 -4.33 10.03
CA TYR A 55 -1.11 -3.20 9.13
C TYR A 55 -0.90 -1.90 9.89
N LEU A 56 -1.74 -1.63 10.90
CA LEU A 56 -1.64 -0.43 11.73
C LEU A 56 -0.33 -0.40 12.52
N LYS A 57 0.03 -1.50 13.19
CA LYS A 57 1.29 -1.61 13.92
C LYS A 57 2.50 -1.42 13.01
N PHE A 58 2.44 -1.97 11.80
CA PHE A 58 3.49 -1.76 10.80
C PHE A 58 3.60 -0.28 10.41
N LYS A 59 2.48 0.41 10.18
CA LYS A 59 2.49 1.86 9.87
C LYS A 59 3.08 2.70 11.00
N TYR A 60 2.71 2.43 12.24
CA TYR A 60 3.31 3.08 13.40
C TYR A 60 4.81 2.82 13.51
N ARG A 61 5.26 1.58 13.27
CA ARG A 61 6.69 1.25 13.32
C ARG A 61 7.49 1.98 12.24
N ILE A 62 6.99 2.02 11.00
CA ILE A 62 7.65 2.73 9.90
C ILE A 62 7.68 4.23 10.17
N ALA A 63 6.59 4.81 10.66
CA ALA A 63 6.55 6.23 11.00
C ALA A 63 7.56 6.58 12.11
N ASP A 64 7.69 5.75 13.14
CA ASP A 64 8.70 5.90 14.20
C ASP A 64 10.14 5.80 13.65
N GLU A 65 10.39 4.84 12.74
CA GLU A 65 11.69 4.68 12.06
C GLU A 65 12.03 5.88 11.14
N GLU A 66 11.03 6.47 10.48
CA GLU A 66 11.19 7.63 9.58
C GLU A 66 11.13 8.98 10.32
N GLY A 67 10.75 8.99 11.60
CA GLY A 67 10.55 10.20 12.40
C GLY A 67 9.28 10.99 12.03
N GLU A 68 8.30 10.33 11.43
CA GLU A 68 6.98 10.87 11.10
C GLU A 68 6.03 10.68 12.30
N GLU A 69 5.25 11.70 12.64
CA GLU A 69 4.21 11.58 13.66
C GLU A 69 2.89 11.14 13.02
N LEU A 70 2.36 10.00 13.45
CA LEU A 70 1.02 9.54 13.11
C LEU A 70 0.04 9.90 14.21
N TYR A 71 -1.11 10.44 13.81
CA TYR A 71 -2.17 10.82 14.71
C TYR A 71 -3.29 9.76 14.71
N PRO A 72 -4.07 9.65 15.79
CA PRO A 72 -5.23 8.74 15.82
C PRO A 72 -6.24 9.01 14.70
N GLU A 73 -6.32 10.23 14.19
CA GLU A 73 -7.19 10.55 13.05
C GLU A 73 -6.75 9.86 11.75
N ASP A 74 -5.47 9.52 11.60
CA ASP A 74 -4.93 8.82 10.43
C ASP A 74 -5.39 7.36 10.37
N GLU A 75 -5.83 6.78 11.49
CA GLU A 75 -6.40 5.43 11.51
C GLU A 75 -7.58 5.27 10.55
N HIS A 76 -8.41 6.32 10.42
CA HIS A 76 -9.52 6.31 9.46
C HIS A 76 -9.04 6.24 8.02
N VAL A 77 -7.96 6.96 7.70
CA VAL A 77 -7.34 6.92 6.37
C VAL A 77 -6.73 5.55 6.10
N PHE A 78 -6.00 4.98 7.07
CA PHE A 78 -5.46 3.63 6.96
C PHE A 78 -6.54 2.58 6.80
N ARG A 79 -7.67 2.72 7.49
CA ARG A 79 -8.83 1.83 7.32
C ARG A 79 -9.42 1.92 5.92
N MET A 80 -9.54 3.12 5.37
CA MET A 80 -10.02 3.31 4.00
C MET A 80 -9.07 2.71 2.96
N ILE A 81 -7.76 2.86 3.16
CA ILE A 81 -6.73 2.26 2.31
C ILE A 81 -6.79 0.73 2.40
N PHE A 82 -6.79 0.19 3.62
CA PHE A 82 -6.88 -1.25 3.87
C PHE A 82 -8.10 -1.85 3.17
N ARG A 83 -9.28 -1.21 3.30
CA ARG A 83 -10.49 -1.67 2.63
C ARG A 83 -10.45 -1.57 1.11
N HIS A 84 -9.60 -0.72 0.54
CA HIS A 84 -9.38 -0.68 -0.91
C HIS A 84 -8.36 -1.72 -1.39
N MET A 85 -7.50 -2.20 -0.49
CA MET A 85 -6.54 -3.26 -0.75
C MET A 85 -7.18 -4.65 -0.65
N ASP A 86 -8.10 -4.81 0.31
CA ASP A 86 -8.94 -5.98 0.57
C ASP A 86 -9.97 -6.13 -0.57
N LEU A 87 -9.58 -6.86 -1.63
CA LEU A 87 -10.35 -7.00 -2.86
C LEU A 87 -11.40 -8.10 -2.75
N ASP A 88 -11.11 -9.16 -2.00
CA ASP A 88 -12.06 -10.23 -1.76
C ASP A 88 -13.04 -9.92 -0.61
N GLY A 89 -12.71 -8.93 0.22
CA GLY A 89 -13.56 -8.45 1.29
C GLY A 89 -13.49 -9.31 2.55
N ASP A 90 -12.49 -10.18 2.67
CA ASP A 90 -12.34 -11.12 3.78
C ASP A 90 -11.88 -10.45 5.09
N GLY A 91 -11.44 -9.19 5.00
CA GLY A 91 -11.01 -8.39 6.14
C GLY A 91 -9.54 -8.60 6.53
N THR A 92 -8.79 -9.35 5.72
CA THR A 92 -7.35 -9.52 5.77
C THR A 92 -6.75 -9.12 4.43
N LEU A 93 -5.42 -9.01 4.37
CA LEU A 93 -4.71 -8.79 3.11
C LEU A 93 -3.80 -9.98 2.86
N ASP A 94 -4.09 -10.73 1.80
CA ASP A 94 -3.18 -11.77 1.39
C ASP A 94 -1.90 -11.18 0.75
N GLY A 95 -0.87 -12.01 0.60
CA GLY A 95 0.39 -11.57 -0.01
C GLY A 95 0.23 -11.06 -1.44
N TRP A 96 -0.73 -11.59 -2.20
CA TRP A 96 -1.00 -11.12 -3.55
C TRP A 96 -1.66 -9.74 -3.53
N GLU A 97 -2.67 -9.50 -2.70
CA GLU A 97 -3.36 -8.22 -2.55
C GLU A 97 -2.40 -7.12 -2.09
N PHE A 98 -1.57 -7.42 -1.09
CA PHE A 98 -0.56 -6.50 -0.59
C PHE A 98 0.46 -6.13 -1.67
N ILE A 99 1.08 -7.14 -2.30
CA ILE A 99 2.11 -6.92 -3.32
C ILE A 99 1.51 -6.22 -4.55
N ASN A 100 0.31 -6.60 -4.98
CA ASN A 100 -0.34 -6.03 -6.15
C ASN A 100 -0.71 -4.56 -5.93
N HIS A 101 -1.16 -4.20 -4.73
CA HIS A 101 -1.39 -2.82 -4.36
C HIS A 101 -0.10 -1.99 -4.31
N GLU A 102 0.94 -2.47 -3.62
CA GLU A 102 2.22 -1.77 -3.55
C GLU A 102 2.88 -1.64 -4.94
N ALA A 103 2.79 -2.68 -5.77
CA ALA A 103 3.23 -2.63 -7.15
C ALA A 103 2.50 -1.54 -7.95
N LYS A 104 1.19 -1.40 -7.77
CA LYS A 104 0.40 -0.33 -8.38
C LYS A 104 0.89 1.05 -7.96
N MET A 105 1.25 1.24 -6.70
CA MET A 105 1.79 2.51 -6.20
C MET A 105 3.15 2.84 -6.81
N ILE A 106 4.05 1.85 -6.90
CA ILE A 106 5.36 2.02 -7.55
C ILE A 106 5.20 2.37 -9.03
N LEU A 107 4.35 1.64 -9.75
CA LEU A 107 4.10 1.86 -11.17
C LEU A 107 3.48 3.24 -11.44
N ALA A 108 2.49 3.63 -10.65
CA ALA A 108 1.85 4.94 -10.79
C ALA A 108 2.80 6.10 -10.41
N LYS A 109 3.77 5.88 -9.51
CA LYS A 109 4.84 6.85 -9.23
C LYS A 109 5.74 7.05 -10.46
N ARG A 110 6.01 6.00 -11.25
CA ARG A 110 6.79 6.10 -12.50
C ARG A 110 6.04 6.87 -13.58
N GLU A 111 4.74 6.64 -13.73
CA GLU A 111 3.89 7.32 -14.72
C GLU A 111 3.89 8.85 -14.50
N LYS A 112 3.77 9.30 -13.25
CA LYS A 112 3.82 10.73 -12.91
C LYS A 112 5.17 11.39 -13.19
N VAL A 113 6.26 10.63 -13.18
CA VAL A 113 7.60 11.16 -13.50
C VAL A 113 7.77 11.38 -15.00
N SER A 114 7.11 10.58 -15.85
CA SER A 114 7.18 10.76 -17.30
C SER A 114 6.39 11.95 -17.85
N ASP A 115 5.36 12.43 -17.15
CA ASP A 115 4.56 13.58 -17.59
C ASP A 115 5.18 14.95 -17.26
N THR A 116 6.36 14.99 -16.61
CA THR A 116 7.04 16.23 -16.20
C THR A 116 8.28 16.55 -17.04
N VAL A 117 8.33 16.11 -18.30
CA VAL A 117 9.42 16.41 -19.26
C VAL A 117 8.87 17.11 -20.50
#